data_AF-A0A357FAI6-F1
#
_entry.id   AF-A0A357FAI6-F1
#
_cell.length_a   1.000
_cell.length_b   1.000
_cell.length_c   1.000
_cell.angle_alpha   90.00
_cell.angle_beta   90.00
_cell.angle_gamma   90.00
#
_symmetry.space_group_name_H-M   'P 1'
#
loop_
_entity.id
_entity.type
_entity.pdbx_description
1 polymer ?
#
loop_
_entity_poly.entity_id
_entity_poly.type
_entity_poly.pdbx_seq_one_letter_code
_entity_poly.pdbx_strand_id
1 'polypeptide(L)'
;MVDRWVNTIVHPTMEEITEYVPRQISADTITLVGFAIGMVAVPLLWIKLYSLALVFILINRFCDGLDGAVARRNGITSLGGFLDITCDFILYSAVILGFALADPEQNSLAATLLIFSFMGTGASFLA
;
A
#
# COMPACT_ATOMS: atom_id res chain seq x y z
N MET A 1 -18.19 9.23 2.80
CA MET A 1 -19.14 9.09 3.94
C MET A 1 -18.89 7.83 4.76
N VAL A 2 -18.54 6.69 4.12
CA VAL A 2 -18.10 5.46 4.83
C VAL A 2 -16.71 5.64 5.46
N ASP A 3 -15.81 6.40 4.82
CA ASP A 3 -14.46 6.69 5.36
C ASP A 3 -14.46 7.21 6.78
N ARG A 4 -15.41 8.07 7.14
CA ARG A 4 -15.47 8.66 8.49
C ARG A 4 -15.69 7.60 9.56
N TRP A 5 -16.52 6.60 9.28
CA TRP A 5 -16.80 5.50 10.20
C TRP A 5 -15.67 4.49 10.27
N VAL A 6 -15.07 4.14 9.12
CA VAL A 6 -13.91 3.25 9.06
C VAL A 6 -12.73 3.87 9.80
N ASN A 7 -12.47 5.16 9.57
CA ASN A 7 -11.42 5.92 10.24
C ASN A 7 -11.62 6.03 11.75
N THR A 8 -12.86 5.98 12.24
CA THR A 8 -13.15 6.00 13.69
C THR A 8 -12.72 4.70 14.38
N ILE A 9 -12.60 3.60 13.64
CA ILE A 9 -12.16 2.30 14.16
C ILE A 9 -10.67 2.09 13.89
N VAL A 10 -10.20 2.42 12.68
CA VAL A 10 -8.82 2.15 12.25
C VAL A 10 -7.80 3.08 12.92
N HIS A 11 -8.07 4.39 12.99
CA HIS A 11 -7.10 5.33 13.57
C HIS A 11 -6.76 5.09 15.05
N PRO A 12 -7.72 4.88 15.97
CA PRO A 12 -7.37 4.66 17.38
C PRO A 12 -6.56 3.39 17.58
N THR A 13 -6.87 2.30 16.85
CA THR A 13 -6.05 1.07 16.93
C THR A 13 -4.62 1.26 16.43
N MET A 14 -4.42 2.06 15.38
CA MET A 14 -3.06 2.33 14.87
C MET A 14 -2.28 3.25 15.81
N GLU A 15 -2.95 4.21 16.47
CA GLU A 15 -2.33 5.10 17.45
C GLU A 15 -1.88 4.32 18.70
N GLU A 16 -2.69 3.38 19.21
CA GLU A 16 -2.30 2.48 20.30
C GLU A 16 -1.10 1.61 19.93
N ILE A 17 -1.08 1.03 18.73
CA ILE A 17 0.06 0.22 18.25
C ILE A 17 1.32 1.08 18.12
N THR A 18 1.18 2.35 17.73
CA THR A 18 2.30 3.28 17.57
C THR A 18 3.03 3.50 18.90
N GLU A 19 2.37 3.41 20.07
CA GLU A 19 3.04 3.52 21.37
C GLU A 19 4.15 2.47 21.57
N TYR A 20 4.00 1.29 20.97
CA TYR A 20 4.98 0.21 21.04
C TYR A 20 6.12 0.36 20.01
N VAL A 21 5.99 1.26 19.04
CA VAL A 21 7.02 1.51 18.02
C VAL A 21 8.09 2.46 18.57
N PRO A 22 9.37 2.06 18.63
CA PRO A 22 10.46 2.93 19.08
C PRO A 22 10.51 4.25 18.29
N ARG A 23 10.78 5.37 18.97
CA ARG A 23 10.82 6.70 18.34
C ARG A 23 11.92 6.85 17.29
N GLN A 24 12.94 6.00 17.33
CA GLN A 24 14.05 5.97 16.38
C GLN A 24 13.64 5.42 15.01
N ILE A 25 12.54 4.67 14.93
CA ILE A 25 12.03 4.16 13.66
C ILE A 25 11.29 5.29 12.94
N SER A 26 11.74 5.63 11.73
CA SER A 26 11.08 6.62 10.88
C SER A 26 9.88 6.01 10.16
N ALA A 27 8.88 6.85 9.85
CA ALA A 27 7.76 6.47 8.99
C ALA A 27 8.27 5.92 7.64
N ASP A 28 9.22 6.61 7.01
CA ASP A 28 9.84 6.19 5.75
C ASP A 28 10.41 4.76 5.78
N THR A 29 10.97 4.33 6.92
CA THR A 29 11.47 2.95 7.07
C THR A 29 10.32 1.95 7.05
N ILE A 30 9.22 2.28 7.72
CA ILE A 30 8.02 1.43 7.76
C ILE A 30 7.40 1.35 6.36
N THR A 31 7.29 2.48 5.65
CA THR A 31 6.81 2.52 4.26
C THR A 31 7.66 1.63 3.35
N LEU A 32 9.00 1.77 3.38
CA LEU A 32 9.90 0.99 2.52
C LEU A 32 9.87 -0.51 2.83
N VAL A 33 9.86 -0.89 4.11
CA VAL A 33 9.76 -2.30 4.52
C VAL A 33 8.40 -2.87 4.16
N GLY A 34 7.32 -2.14 4.45
CA GLY A 34 5.96 -2.52 4.09
C GLY A 34 5.80 -2.68 2.58
N PHE A 35 6.37 -1.79 1.78
CA PHE A 35 6.39 -1.86 0.33
C PHE A 35 7.15 -3.09 -0.17
N ALA A 36 8.37 -3.34 0.34
CA ALA A 36 9.16 -4.51 -0.03
C ALA A 36 8.42 -5.84 0.26
N ILE A 37 7.75 -5.92 1.42
CA ILE A 37 6.89 -7.05 1.78
C ILE A 37 5.69 -7.13 0.81
N GLY A 38 5.00 -6.02 0.55
CA GLY A 38 3.85 -5.97 -0.35
C GLY A 38 4.18 -6.45 -1.77
N MET A 39 5.37 -6.12 -2.28
CA MET A 39 5.81 -6.55 -3.61
C MET A 39 5.97 -8.07 -3.76
N VAL A 40 6.11 -8.82 -2.66
CA VAL A 40 6.07 -10.29 -2.66
C VAL A 40 4.71 -10.82 -3.12
N ALA A 41 3.64 -10.03 -3.03
CA ALA A 41 2.34 -10.42 -3.56
C ALA A 41 2.37 -10.66 -5.07
N VAL A 42 3.20 -9.96 -5.85
CA VAL A 42 3.26 -10.09 -7.31
C VAL A 42 3.68 -11.50 -7.76
N PRO A 43 4.83 -12.06 -7.34
CA PRO A 43 5.20 -13.42 -7.71
C PRO A 43 4.20 -14.45 -7.16
N LEU A 44 3.60 -14.22 -5.98
CA LEU A 44 2.58 -15.12 -5.43
C LEU A 44 1.29 -15.14 -6.26
N LEU A 45 0.85 -13.98 -6.74
CA LEU A 45 -0.28 -13.87 -7.67
C LEU A 45 0.04 -14.58 -8.98
N TRP A 46 1.25 -14.40 -9.51
CA TRP A 46 1.67 -15.05 -10.75
C TRP A 46 1.57 -16.59 -10.66
N ILE A 47 1.98 -17.19 -9.55
CA ILE A 47 1.85 -18.63 -9.31
C ILE A 47 0.49 -19.05 -8.72
N LYS A 48 -0.51 -18.15 -8.74
CA LYS A 48 -1.90 -18.38 -8.30
C LYS A 48 -2.07 -18.71 -6.81
N LEU A 49 -1.12 -18.35 -5.96
CA LEU A 49 -1.23 -18.48 -4.50
C LEU A 49 -1.98 -17.29 -3.90
N TYR A 50 -3.26 -17.14 -4.28
CA TYR A 50 -4.06 -15.94 -3.99
C TYR A 50 -4.23 -15.66 -2.49
N SER A 51 -4.43 -16.69 -1.67
CA SER A 51 -4.59 -16.52 -0.22
C SER A 51 -3.31 -15.99 0.43
N LEU A 52 -2.14 -16.47 -0.01
CA LEU A 52 -0.87 -15.99 0.52
C LEU A 52 -0.58 -14.57 0.00
N ALA A 53 -0.83 -14.30 -1.28
CA ALA A 53 -0.72 -12.95 -1.82
C ALA A 53 -1.60 -11.94 -1.04
N LEU A 54 -2.83 -12.32 -0.69
CA LEU A 54 -3.72 -11.50 0.13
C LEU A 54 -3.10 -11.19 1.50
N VAL A 55 -2.47 -12.16 2.17
CA VAL A 55 -1.78 -11.92 3.45
C VAL A 55 -0.69 -10.85 3.30
N PHE A 56 0.15 -10.94 2.27
CA PHE A 56 1.21 -9.94 2.03
C PHE A 56 0.64 -8.55 1.70
N ILE A 57 -0.46 -8.48 0.94
CA ILE A 57 -1.18 -7.22 0.68
C ILE A 57 -1.72 -6.62 1.97
N LEU A 58 -2.30 -7.45 2.86
CA LEU A 58 -2.83 -6.99 4.14
C LEU A 58 -1.72 -6.50 5.09
N ILE A 59 -0.57 -7.19 5.11
CA ILE A 59 0.59 -6.75 5.90
C ILE A 59 1.09 -5.39 5.39
N ASN A 60 1.20 -5.22 4.07
CA ASN A 60 1.56 -3.92 3.51
C ASN A 60 0.55 -2.83 3.90
N ARG A 61 -0.76 -3.11 3.80
CA ARG A 61 -1.81 -2.16 4.15
C ARG A 61 -1.79 -1.78 5.64
N PHE A 62 -1.35 -2.71 6.48
CA PHE A 62 -1.11 -2.45 7.88
C PHE A 62 0.11 -1.54 8.10
N CYS A 63 1.21 -1.78 7.38
CA CYS A 63 2.40 -0.92 7.45
C CYS A 63 2.11 0.53 7.02
N ASP A 64 1.30 0.72 5.98
CA ASP A 64 0.78 2.02 5.52
C ASP A 64 -0.03 2.74 6.60
N GLY A 65 -0.96 2.03 7.26
CA GLY A 65 -1.66 2.60 8.42
C GLY A 65 -0.74 2.99 9.58
N LEU A 66 0.33 2.21 9.80
CA LEU A 66 1.28 2.41 10.88
C LEU A 66 2.27 3.54 10.58
N ASP A 67 2.77 3.68 9.35
CA ASP A 67 3.71 4.73 9.00
C ASP A 67 3.08 6.12 9.12
N GLY A 68 1.81 6.27 8.74
CA GLY A 68 1.07 7.51 8.89
C GLY A 68 0.84 7.86 10.37
N ALA A 69 0.59 6.86 11.21
CA ALA A 69 0.48 7.05 12.65
C ALA A 69 1.83 7.44 13.30
N VAL A 70 2.92 6.81 12.88
CA VAL A 70 4.28 7.16 13.30
C VAL A 70 4.68 8.54 12.81
N ALA A 71 4.33 8.94 11.59
CA ALA A 71 4.56 10.27 11.04
C ALA A 71 3.81 11.35 11.83
N ARG A 72 2.54 11.12 12.20
CA ARG A 72 1.78 12.04 13.06
C ARG A 72 2.43 12.21 14.44
N ARG A 73 2.99 11.14 15.02
CA ARG A 73 3.67 11.17 16.32
C ARG A 73 5.05 11.84 16.25
N ASN A 74 5.87 11.48 15.27
CA ASN A 74 7.28 11.88 15.20
C ASN A 74 7.51 13.17 14.39
N GLY A 75 6.51 13.61 13.63
CA GLY A 75 6.57 14.79 12.75
C GLY A 75 6.41 14.41 11.28
N ILE A 76 5.46 15.06 10.60
CA ILE A 76 5.18 14.85 9.19
C ILE A 76 6.23 15.56 8.34
N THR A 77 6.73 14.91 7.29
CA THR A 77 7.67 15.49 6.32
C THR A 77 7.10 15.44 4.91
N SER A 78 7.51 16.37 4.05
CA SER A 78 7.11 16.37 2.63
C SER A 78 7.66 15.16 1.87
N LEU A 79 8.88 14.74 2.19
CA LEU A 79 9.50 13.54 1.61
C LEU A 79 8.72 12.28 1.98
N GLY A 80 8.36 12.12 3.26
CA GLY A 80 7.61 10.96 3.73
C GLY A 80 6.25 10.86 3.06
N GLY A 81 5.50 11.97 2.98
CA GLY A 81 4.21 11.99 2.29
C GLY A 81 4.32 11.69 0.78
N PHE A 82 5.39 12.15 0.11
CA PHE A 82 5.65 11.81 -1.28
C PHE A 82 6.03 10.32 -1.46
N LEU A 83 6.85 9.79 -0.56
CA LEU A 83 7.28 8.39 -0.58
C LEU A 83 6.09 7.44 -0.39
N ASP A 84 5.25 7.75 0.60
CA ASP A 84 4.02 7.02 0.94
C ASP A 84 3.12 6.87 -0.29
N ILE A 85 2.64 7.98 -0.86
CA ILE A 85 1.76 7.96 -2.04
C ILE A 85 2.41 7.29 -3.26
N THR A 86 3.73 7.43 -3.43
CA THR A 86 4.46 6.81 -4.54
C THR A 86 4.48 5.29 -4.37
N CYS A 87 4.84 4.78 -3.20
CA CYS A 87 4.85 3.36 -2.89
C CYS A 87 3.44 2.75 -3.04
N ASP A 88 2.42 3.47 -2.61
CA ASP A 88 1.03 3.06 -2.72
C ASP A 88 0.59 2.89 -4.17
N PHE A 89 0.82 3.89 -5.02
CA PHE A 89 0.48 3.81 -6.44
C PHE A 89 1.22 2.69 -7.18
N ILE A 90 2.49 2.45 -6.84
CA ILE A 90 3.24 1.34 -7.41
C ILE A 90 2.63 0.01 -6.97
N LEU A 91 2.32 -0.17 -5.69
CA LEU A 91 1.75 -1.43 -5.21
C LEU A 91 0.38 -1.73 -5.83
N TYR A 92 -0.50 -0.71 -5.94
CA TYR A 92 -1.84 -0.92 -6.48
C TYR A 92 -1.75 -1.40 -7.93
N SER A 93 -0.87 -0.76 -8.71
CA SER A 93 -0.57 -1.16 -10.09
C SER A 93 0.09 -2.54 -10.14
N ALA A 94 1.00 -2.85 -9.22
CA ALA A 94 1.70 -4.13 -9.15
C ALA A 94 0.77 -5.30 -8.83
N VAL A 95 -0.22 -5.13 -7.96
CA VAL A 95 -1.24 -6.15 -7.69
C VAL A 95 -2.07 -6.45 -8.94
N ILE A 96 -2.48 -5.41 -9.68
CA ILE A 96 -3.21 -5.56 -10.95
C ILE A 96 -2.34 -6.32 -11.98
N LEU A 97 -1.06 -5.96 -12.08
CA LEU A 97 -0.09 -6.68 -12.91
C LEU A 97 0.04 -8.15 -12.48
N GLY A 98 0.07 -8.44 -11.17
CA GLY A 98 0.12 -9.81 -10.66
C GLY A 98 -1.04 -10.67 -11.13
N PHE A 99 -2.26 -10.14 -11.17
CA PHE A 99 -3.42 -10.84 -11.74
C PHE A 99 -3.34 -10.99 -13.26
N ALA A 100 -2.78 -10.01 -13.97
CA ALA A 100 -2.50 -10.14 -15.40
C ALA A 100 -1.52 -11.28 -15.68
N LEU A 101 -0.47 -11.42 -14.86
CA LEU A 101 0.51 -12.50 -14.97
C LEU A 101 -0.07 -13.87 -14.61
N ALA A 102 -1.03 -13.93 -13.68
CA ALA A 102 -1.67 -15.17 -13.25
C ALA A 102 -2.47 -15.85 -14.39
N ASP A 103 -3.17 -15.06 -15.20
CA ASP A 103 -3.92 -15.55 -16.37
C ASP A 103 -3.88 -14.50 -17.50
N PRO A 104 -2.82 -14.50 -18.33
CA PRO A 104 -2.64 -13.47 -19.34
C PRO A 104 -3.73 -13.48 -20.41
N GLU A 105 -4.28 -14.65 -20.76
CA GLU A 105 -5.32 -14.74 -21.80
C GLU A 105 -6.62 -14.08 -21.37
N GLN A 106 -7.00 -14.23 -20.09
CA GLN A 106 -8.25 -13.69 -19.57
C GLN A 106 -8.11 -12.28 -18.99
N ASN A 107 -6.98 -11.97 -18.34
CA ASN A 107 -6.87 -10.76 -17.51
C ASN A 107 -6.12 -9.60 -18.16
N SER A 108 -5.27 -9.83 -19.18
CA SER A 108 -4.33 -8.80 -19.66
C SER A 108 -5.02 -7.52 -20.14
N LEU A 109 -6.13 -7.63 -20.88
CA LEU A 109 -6.85 -6.46 -21.39
C LEU A 109 -7.47 -5.64 -20.25
N ALA A 110 -8.16 -6.31 -19.32
CA ALA A 110 -8.78 -5.65 -18.18
C ALA A 110 -7.73 -4.99 -17.26
N ALA A 111 -6.64 -5.70 -16.99
CA ALA A 111 -5.53 -5.17 -16.20
C ALA A 111 -4.87 -3.94 -16.85
N THR A 112 -4.64 -3.99 -18.16
CA THR A 112 -4.07 -2.86 -18.91
C THR A 112 -4.97 -1.63 -18.87
N LEU A 113 -6.28 -1.81 -19.07
CA LEU A 113 -7.25 -0.72 -18.97
C LEU A 113 -7.30 -0.12 -17.57
N LEU A 114 -7.25 -0.97 -16.54
CA LEU A 114 -7.28 -0.52 -15.15
C LEU A 114 -6.02 0.30 -14.82
N ILE A 115 -4.82 -0.22 -15.14
CA ILE A 115 -3.55 0.51 -14.95
C ILE A 115 -3.54 1.82 -15.75
N PHE A 116 -4.01 1.82 -16.99
CA PHE A 116 -4.07 3.02 -17.82
C PHE A 116 -4.99 4.09 -17.20
N SER A 117 -6.18 3.69 -16.73
CA SER A 117 -7.11 4.62 -16.07
C SER A 117 -6.52 5.20 -14.78
N PHE A 118 -5.70 4.41 -14.08
CA PHE A 118 -5.07 4.80 -12.83
C PHE A 118 -3.96 5.84 -13.02
N MET A 119 -3.30 5.84 -14.19
CA MET A 119 -2.22 6.78 -14.50
C MET A 119 -2.70 8.24 -14.49
N GLY A 120 -3.94 8.51 -14.89
CA GLY A 120 -4.52 9.86 -14.84
C GLY A 120 -4.67 10.38 -13.41
N THR A 121 -5.12 9.52 -12.50
CA THR A 121 -5.20 9.83 -11.06
C THR A 121 -3.81 10.01 -10.46
N GLY A 122 -2.89 9.10 -10.75
CA GLY A 122 -1.51 9.17 -10.24
C GLY A 122 -0.77 10.43 -10.67
N ALA A 123 -0.88 10.80 -11.94
CA ALA A 123 -0.25 12.00 -12.48
C ALA A 123 -0.84 13.29 -11.87
N SER A 124 -2.14 13.31 -11.57
CA SER A 124 -2.82 14.50 -11.03
C SER A 124 -2.55 14.72 -9.54
N PHE A 125 -2.29 13.65 -8.77
CA PHE A 125 -1.94 13.75 -7.34
C PHE A 125 -0.48 14.18 -7.11
N LEU A 126 0.40 13.94 -8.08
CA LEU A 126 1.84 14.22 -7.98
C LEU A 126 2.28 15.53 -8.68
N ALA A 127 1.39 16.19 -9.42
CA ALA A 127 1.64 17.45 -10.13
C ALA A 127 1.24 18.67 -9.28
#